data_AF-A0A2V2FWY0-F1
#
_entry.id   AF-A0A2V2FWY0-F1
#
_cell.length_a   1.000
_cell.length_b   1.000
_cell.length_c   1.000
_cell.angle_alpha   90.00
_cell.angle_beta   90.00
_cell.angle_gamma   90.00
#
_symmetry.space_group_name_H-M   'P 1'
#
loop_
_entity.id
_entity.type
_entity.pdbx_description
1 polymer ?
#
loop_
_entity_poly.entity_id
_entity_poly.type
_entity_poly.pdbx_seq_one_letter_code
_entity_poly.pdbx_strand_id
1 'polypeptide(L)'
;MYALETCRHCRKTREFLEENKVQYHLVYVDRFSGEARSNLMDKVRAFNPRGSFPTIVMPGGKTVVGFREQLLREALLHDSGSAA
;
A
#
# COMPACT_ATOMS: atom_id res chain seq x y z
N MET A 1 0.94 -3.60 -1.00
CA MET A 1 1.35 -2.19 -1.14
C MET A 1 1.82 -1.94 -2.56
N TYR A 2 1.16 -1.00 -3.23
CA TYR A 2 1.60 -0.46 -4.51
C TYR A 2 2.46 0.77 -4.26
N ALA A 3 3.63 0.80 -4.90
CA ALA A 3 4.66 1.81 -4.70
C ALA A 3 5.35 2.19 -6.02
N LEU A 4 6.18 3.23 -5.96
CA LEU A 4 7.10 3.63 -7.01
C LEU A 4 8.53 3.64 -6.43
N GLU A 5 9.53 3.21 -7.20
CA GLU A 5 10.92 3.16 -6.73
C GLU A 5 11.47 4.55 -6.39
N THR A 6 11.05 5.55 -7.17
CA THR A 6 11.51 6.94 -7.02
C THR A 6 10.74 7.73 -5.96
N CYS A 7 9.77 7.14 -5.26
CA CYS A 7 8.90 7.86 -4.33
C CYS A 7 9.43 7.83 -2.88
N ARG A 8 9.73 9.01 -2.33
CA ARG A 8 10.19 9.19 -0.94
C ARG A 8 9.18 8.69 0.10
N HIS A 9 7.88 8.92 -0.12
CA HIS A 9 6.82 8.46 0.78
C HIS A 9 6.67 6.93 0.78
N CYS A 10 6.89 6.29 -0.38
CA CYS A 10 6.86 4.83 -0.47
C CYS A 10 7.98 4.22 0.38
N ARG A 11 9.20 4.78 0.31
CA ARG A 11 10.33 4.31 1.10
C ARG A 11 10.06 4.40 2.60
N LYS A 12 9.57 5.55 3.09
CA LYS A 12 9.19 5.73 4.51
C LYS A 12 8.13 4.73 4.98
N THR A 13 7.13 4.47 4.15
CA THR A 13 6.09 3.48 4.46
C THR A 13 6.67 2.08 4.58
N ARG A 14 7.60 1.73 3.68
CA ARG A 14 8.27 0.44 3.71
C ARG A 14 9.10 0.29 4.99
N GLU A 15 9.92 1.28 5.31
CA GLU A 15 10.72 1.33 6.54
C GLU A 15 9.83 1.14 7.77
N PHE A 16 8.72 1.87 7.86
CA PHE A 16 7.75 1.70 8.95
C PHE A 16 7.19 0.27 9.05
N LEU A 17 6.84 -0.35 7.92
CA LEU A 17 6.33 -1.73 7.89
C LEU A 17 7.40 -2.73 8.33
N GLU A 18 8.65 -2.55 7.89
CA GLU A 18 9.80 -3.38 8.27
C GLU A 18 10.13 -3.23 9.76
N GLU A 19 10.14 -2.00 10.29
CA GLU A 19 10.36 -1.69 11.71
C GLU A 19 9.30 -2.34 12.61
N ASN A 20 8.04 -2.34 12.16
CA ASN A 20 6.94 -2.98 12.89
C ASN A 20 6.81 -4.50 12.58
N LYS A 21 7.74 -5.08 11.80
CA LYS A 21 7.73 -6.49 11.36
C LYS A 21 6.40 -6.95 10.75
N VAL A 22 5.70 -6.04 10.08
CA VAL A 22 4.44 -6.34 9.41
C VAL A 22 4.75 -7.09 8.12
N GLN A 23 3.99 -8.14 7.82
CA GLN A 23 4.09 -8.79 6.52
C GLN A 23 3.36 -7.95 5.47
N TYR A 24 4.08 -7.57 4.41
CA TYR A 24 3.50 -6.82 3.30
C TYR A 24 4.07 -7.30 1.97
N HIS A 25 3.25 -7.19 0.91
CA HIS A 25 3.72 -7.35 -0.45
C HIS A 25 4.02 -5.98 -1.06
N LEU A 26 5.24 -5.78 -1.56
CA LEU A 26 5.63 -4.56 -2.26
C LEU A 26 5.62 -4.79 -3.76
N VAL A 27 4.82 -3.99 -4.46
CA VAL A 27 4.75 -4.02 -5.93
C VAL A 27 5.12 -2.65 -6.45
N TYR A 28 6.27 -2.56 -7.11
CA TYR A 28 6.69 -1.36 -7.81
C TYR A 28 6.01 -1.29 -9.17
N VAL A 29 5.01 -0.43 -9.31
CA VAL A 29 4.22 -0.34 -10.55
C VAL A 29 5.06 0.17 -11.72
N ASP A 30 6.06 1.01 -11.42
CA ASP A 30 6.99 1.57 -12.40
C ASP A 30 7.94 0.54 -13.01
N ARG A 31 8.19 -0.60 -12.35
CA ARG A 31 8.95 -1.72 -12.93
C ARG A 31 8.23 -2.45 -14.05
N PHE A 32 6.91 -2.28 -14.15
CA PHE A 32 6.11 -2.92 -15.20
C PHE A 32 5.85 -1.95 -16.34
N SER A 33 5.72 -2.49 -17.55
CA SER A 33 5.48 -1.72 -18.77
C SER A 33 4.37 -2.35 -19.60
N GLY A 34 3.79 -1.57 -20.52
CA GLY A 34 2.70 -2.02 -21.39
C GLY A 34 1.44 -2.43 -20.61
N GLU A 35 0.86 -3.56 -20.99
CA GLU A 35 -0.40 -4.06 -20.42
C GLU A 35 -0.31 -4.40 -18.93
N ALA A 36 0.82 -4.95 -18.48
CA ALA A 36 1.04 -5.26 -17.06
C ALA A 36 0.95 -4.01 -16.18
N ARG A 37 1.50 -2.88 -16.65
CA ARG A 37 1.39 -1.60 -15.95
C ARG A 37 -0.06 -1.09 -15.92
N SER A 38 -0.77 -1.21 -17.03
CA SER A 38 -2.20 -0.85 -17.10
C SER A 38 -3.03 -1.65 -16.11
N ASN A 39 -2.86 -2.98 -16.05
CA ASN A 39 -3.59 -3.83 -15.10
C ASN A 39 -3.30 -3.47 -13.64
N LEU A 40 -2.05 -3.12 -13.30
CA LEU A 40 -1.70 -2.66 -11.96
C LEU A 40 -2.32 -1.29 -11.65
N MET A 41 -2.27 -0.36 -12.60
CA MET A 41 -2.90 0.95 -12.47
C MET A 41 -4.42 0.85 -12.31
N ASP A 42 -5.07 -0.06 -13.03
CA ASP A 42 -6.51 -0.29 -12.93
C ASP A 42 -6.88 -0.79 -11.53
N LYS A 43 -6.13 -1.77 -11.00
CA LYS A 43 -6.28 -2.21 -9.60
C LYS A 43 -6.09 -1.05 -8.62
N VAL A 44 -5.02 -0.26 -8.78
CA VAL A 44 -4.78 0.90 -7.91
C VAL A 44 -5.93 1.90 -8.01
N ARG A 45 -6.49 2.15 -9.21
CA ARG A 45 -7.62 3.06 -9.42
C ARG A 45 -8.92 2.53 -8.80
N ALA A 46 -9.14 1.22 -8.83
CA ALA A 46 -10.29 0.58 -8.19
C ALA A 46 -10.28 0.82 -6.66
N PHE A 47 -9.10 0.76 -6.04
CA PHE A 47 -8.91 1.03 -4.61
C PHE A 47 -8.80 2.52 -4.28
N ASN A 48 -8.18 3.28 -5.18
CA ASN A 48 -7.86 4.68 -5.03
C ASN A 48 -8.04 5.37 -6.37
N PRO A 49 -9.23 5.96 -6.64
CA PRO A 49 -9.50 6.63 -7.91
C PRO A 49 -8.54 7.82 -8.17
N ARG A 50 -7.86 8.32 -7.13
CA ARG A 50 -6.83 9.37 -7.27
C ARG A 50 -5.49 8.85 -7.81
N GLY A 51 -5.29 7.54 -7.91
CA GLY A 51 -4.07 6.93 -8.46
C GLY A 51 -2.79 7.37 -7.75
N SER A 52 -2.88 7.66 -6.45
CA SER A 52 -1.77 8.21 -5.66
C SER A 52 -0.96 7.11 -4.97
N PHE A 53 0.35 7.33 -4.79
CA PHE A 53 1.25 6.38 -4.15
C PHE A 53 1.85 6.95 -2.86
N PRO A 54 2.10 6.13 -1.83
CA PRO A 54 1.82 4.70 -1.76
C PRO A 54 0.33 4.37 -1.55
N THR A 55 -0.15 3.29 -2.16
CA THR A 55 -1.50 2.75 -1.90
C THR A 55 -1.34 1.39 -1.23
N ILE A 56 -1.86 1.25 -0.02
CA ILE A 56 -1.77 0.03 0.77
C ILE A 56 -3.17 -0.56 0.86
N VAL A 57 -3.32 -1.79 0.39
CA VAL A 57 -4.57 -2.54 0.42
C VAL A 57 -4.45 -3.53 1.56
N MET A 58 -5.37 -3.47 2.51
CA MET A 58 -5.48 -4.36 3.64
C MET A 58 -6.45 -5.51 3.33
N PRO A 59 -6.32 -6.65 4.02
CA PRO A 59 -7.35 -7.68 3.99
C PRO A 59 -8.70 -7.08 4.41
N GLY A 60 -9.79 -7.55 3.78
CA GLY A 60 -11.14 -7.00 3.99
C GLY A 60 -11.46 -5.75 3.19
N GLY A 61 -10.61 -5.34 2.24
CA GLY A 61 -10.91 -4.26 1.29
C GLY A 61 -10.66 -2.84 1.81
N LYS A 62 -10.15 -2.69 3.04
CA LYS A 62 -9.70 -1.39 3.56
C LYS A 62 -8.46 -0.92 2.80
N THR A 63 -8.41 0.36 2.43
CA THR A 63 -7.31 0.93 1.65
C THR A 63 -6.79 2.19 2.29
N VAL A 64 -5.47 2.25 2.50
CA VAL A 64 -4.77 3.40 3.05
C VAL A 64 -3.97 4.06 1.93
N VAL A 65 -4.25 5.33 1.66
CA VAL A 65 -3.60 6.11 0.62
C VAL A 65 -2.67 7.13 1.25
N GLY A 66 -1.40 7.10 0.84
CA GLY A 66 -0.33 7.96 1.33
C GLY A 66 0.37 7.39 2.56
N PHE A 67 1.51 7.99 2.91
CA PHE A 67 2.21 7.67 4.16
C PHE A 67 1.54 8.39 5.32
N ARG A 68 0.68 7.67 6.04
CA ARG A 68 0.00 8.18 7.26
C ARG A 68 0.31 7.23 8.40
N GLU A 69 1.37 7.54 9.14
CA GLU A 69 1.87 6.70 10.23
C GLU A 69 0.77 6.32 11.22
N GLN A 70 -0.03 7.29 11.69
CA GLN A 70 -1.11 7.02 12.63
C GLN A 70 -2.17 6.06 12.04
N LEU A 71 -2.65 6.30 10.82
CA LEU A 71 -3.63 5.41 10.18
C LEU A 71 -3.04 4.02 9.90
N LEU A 72 -1.76 3.93 9.54
CA LEU A 72 -1.10 2.65 9.34
C LEU A 72 -0.99 1.89 10.66
N ARG A 73 -0.64 2.59 11.73
CA ARG A 73 -0.58 2.01 13.07
C ARG A 73 -1.95 1.51 13.52
N GLU A 74 -3.00 2.30 13.33
CA GLU A 74 -4.38 1.88 13.64
C GLU A 74 -4.84 0.73 12.74
N ALA A 75 -4.61 0.80 11.43
CA ALA A 75 -5.06 -0.22 10.49
C ALA A 75 -4.30 -1.55 10.64
N LEU A 76 -3.02 -1.52 11.04
CA LEU A 76 -2.17 -2.72 11.12
C LEU A 76 -2.05 -3.28 12.53
N LEU A 77 -2.01 -2.44 13.57
CA LEU A 77 -1.83 -2.89 14.96
C LEU A 77 -3.16 -3.06 15.70
N HIS A 78 -4.23 -2.35 15.30
CA HIS A 78 -5.54 -2.48 15.93
C HIS A 78 -6.39 -3.62 15.34
N ASP A 79 -6.02 -4.14 14.16
CA ASP A 79 -6.68 -5.30 13.54
C ASP A 79 -6.06 -6.63 14.03
N SER A 80 -5.73 -6.72 15.33
CA SER A 80 -5.34 -7.98 15.99
C SER A 80 -6.53 -8.70 16.64
N GLY A 81 -7.79 -8.38 16.28
CA GLY A 81 -8.94 -8.94 17.00
C GLY A 81 -10.34 -8.63 16.46
N SER A 82 -10.64 -8.95 15.21
CA SER A 82 -12.05 -9.15 14.82
C SER A 82 -12.20 -10.10 13.63
N ALA A 83 -12.00 -11.38 13.93
CA ALA A 83 -12.87 -12.44 13.40
C ALA A 83 -13.37 -13.21 14.62
N ALA A 84 -14.50 -12.73 15.15
CA ALA A 84 -15.42 -13.58 15.90
C ALA A 84 -16.13 -14.53 14.93
#